data_AF-A1C8B0-F1
#
_entry.id   AF-A1C8B0-F1
#
_cell.length_a   1.000
_cell.length_b   1.000
_cell.length_c   1.000
_cell.angle_alpha   90.00
_cell.angle_beta   90.00
_cell.angle_gamma   90.00
#
_symmetry.space_group_name_H-M   'P 1'
#
loop_
_entity.id
_entity.type
_entity.pdbx_description
1 polymer ?
#
loop_
_entity_poly.entity_id
_entity_poly.type
_entity_poly.pdbx_seq_one_letter_code
_entity_poly.pdbx_strand_id
1 'polypeptide(L)'
;MEQFARFRCERLEFINLERLRRPQYPIRRICVRQPRRILESRRFHRTRTTSDDGTQPAPVEDIIRHISSLPEQTLEVNTRDGNGQTMLTCAAKDGNTDTVWLLLSRSDIIAQPRDKWGMVPLLYAARCGKVPLIDIFISRNDVDIAVVDDLGRTALSHASECGHESAVKTLLTRTTIDIDAMDKSRWTAIAWAVMNGHETVARLLQAKGATITLKDNSLRTVLHWAAISGDHAILPLLIAQGAHPDQRDSAQEAALNIATRCGHKEFVKVLLTHNPYIDLEGPSSKTALHLAVEHRHEDLVRILLASNASTDPKDYKLAPLHSAAAMGDVEIVRLLLEHGADINAKAIARLTPLHHAVMNNHEHVVSLLLARGADIRCQNTYGQKPLDIAISHKRQRIVDLIPGQRQSSPLDKLGAALNGFLNSTR
;
A
#
# COMPACT_ATOMS: atom_id res chain seq x y z
N MET A 1 3.04 -28.76 15.29
CA MET A 1 2.02 -28.86 16.34
C MET A 1 2.60 -28.26 17.60
N GLU A 2 1.82 -27.38 18.24
CA GLU A 2 2.01 -26.80 19.59
C GLU A 2 3.28 -25.97 19.87
N GLN A 3 3.10 -24.65 19.91
CA GLN A 3 3.32 -23.83 21.11
C GLN A 3 2.90 -22.37 20.84
N PHE A 4 1.62 -22.11 21.08
CA PHE A 4 1.02 -20.77 21.13
C PHE A 4 0.07 -20.76 22.32
N ALA A 5 0.35 -19.95 23.35
CA ALA A 5 -0.61 -19.12 24.08
C ALA A 5 -0.08 -18.66 25.45
N ARG A 6 -0.35 -17.36 25.74
CA ARG A 6 -0.53 -16.72 27.07
C ARG A 6 0.75 -16.36 27.87
N PHE A 7 0.87 -15.24 28.58
CA PHE A 7 -0.08 -14.25 29.11
C PHE A 7 0.63 -12.88 29.41
N ARG A 8 -0.22 -11.84 29.46
CA ARG A 8 -0.15 -10.38 29.80
C ARG A 8 1.03 -9.70 30.53
N CYS A 9 1.15 -8.41 30.15
CA CYS A 9 1.39 -7.16 30.91
C CYS A 9 1.63 -7.23 32.44
N GLU A 10 2.64 -6.48 32.89
CA GLU A 10 2.50 -5.50 33.98
C GLU A 10 3.61 -4.43 34.00
N ARG A 11 3.16 -3.21 34.33
CA ARG A 11 3.84 -2.10 35.04
C ARG A 11 5.00 -1.28 34.44
N LEU A 12 4.63 -0.01 34.23
CA LEU A 12 5.44 1.21 34.23
C LEU A 12 6.23 1.40 35.53
N GLU A 13 7.47 1.90 35.41
CA GLU A 13 8.04 2.86 36.36
C GLU A 13 9.04 3.80 35.64
N PHE A 14 9.15 5.00 36.19
CA PHE A 14 9.62 6.26 35.60
C PHE A 14 11.13 6.51 35.82
N ILE A 15 11.79 7.22 34.89
CA ILE A 15 12.64 8.44 35.10
C ILE A 15 13.85 8.60 34.13
N ASN A 16 13.89 9.81 33.55
CA ASN A 16 14.99 10.64 33.04
C ASN A 16 15.68 10.41 31.68
N LEU A 17 15.32 11.33 30.78
CA LEU A 17 16.13 11.95 29.74
C LEU A 17 17.36 12.66 30.33
N GLU A 18 18.57 12.20 29.99
CA GLU A 18 19.68 13.02 29.47
C GLU A 18 20.94 12.14 29.33
N ARG A 19 21.16 11.59 28.13
CA ARG A 19 22.48 11.20 27.59
C ARG A 19 22.34 10.84 26.11
N LEU A 20 22.04 11.85 25.28
CA LEU A 20 22.21 11.74 23.83
C LEU A 20 23.69 11.96 23.47
N ARG A 21 24.49 10.90 23.59
CA ARG A 21 25.59 10.65 22.66
C ARG A 21 25.39 9.26 22.06
N ARG A 22 25.23 9.25 20.74
CA ARG A 22 24.95 8.11 19.86
C ARG A 22 25.77 6.86 20.25
N PRO A 23 25.16 5.68 20.07
CA PRO A 23 25.75 4.76 19.11
C PRO A 23 24.75 4.40 18.01
N GLN A 24 25.30 4.28 16.82
CA GLN A 24 24.63 3.88 15.59
C GLN A 24 24.12 2.44 15.72
N TYR A 25 22.80 2.25 15.63
CA TYR A 25 22.20 1.02 15.09
C TYR A 25 21.06 1.41 14.14
N PRO A 26 20.94 0.74 12.98
CA PRO A 26 20.05 1.15 11.91
C PRO A 26 18.61 0.78 12.26
N ILE A 27 17.74 1.79 12.34
CA ILE A 27 16.30 1.60 12.35
C ILE A 27 15.93 0.93 11.02
N ARG A 28 15.51 -0.34 11.08
CA ARG A 28 14.84 -1.01 9.95
C ARG A 28 13.59 -0.21 9.62
N ARG A 29 13.69 0.63 8.58
CA ARG A 29 12.57 1.15 7.81
C ARG A 29 11.77 -0.04 7.30
N ILE A 30 10.70 -0.41 7.99
CA ILE A 30 9.54 -1.01 7.32
C ILE A 30 8.74 0.16 6.75
N CYS A 31 9.35 0.85 5.79
CA CYS A 31 8.57 1.43 4.72
C CYS A 31 8.12 0.22 3.91
N VAL A 32 6.82 -0.02 3.86
CA VAL A 32 6.22 -0.73 2.74
C VAL A 32 6.82 -0.08 1.51
N ARG A 33 7.71 -0.80 0.82
CA ARG A 33 8.17 -0.40 -0.50
C ARG A 33 6.88 -0.29 -1.30
N GLN A 34 6.43 0.94 -1.54
CA GLN A 34 5.74 1.20 -2.79
C GLN A 34 6.55 0.52 -3.89
N PRO A 35 5.91 -0.16 -4.86
CA PRO A 35 6.58 -0.49 -6.10
C PRO A 35 6.85 0.83 -6.85
N ARG A 36 7.80 1.63 -6.34
CA ARG A 36 8.39 2.72 -7.10
C ARG A 36 9.10 2.07 -8.28
N ARG A 37 8.52 2.31 -9.45
CA ARG A 37 8.98 1.95 -10.80
C ARG A 37 8.67 0.50 -11.23
N ILE A 38 7.40 0.26 -11.57
CA ILE A 38 7.10 -0.33 -12.88
C ILE A 38 7.24 0.79 -13.94
N LEU A 39 8.46 1.30 -14.04
CA LEU A 39 8.96 2.06 -15.19
C LEU A 39 10.16 1.30 -15.80
N GLU A 40 10.28 0.02 -15.48
CA GLU A 40 11.14 -0.93 -16.20
C GLU A 40 10.38 -1.75 -17.25
N SER A 41 9.06 -1.56 -17.38
CA SER A 41 8.28 -2.00 -18.55
C SER A 41 8.53 -1.16 -19.81
N ARG A 42 9.36 -0.10 -19.73
CA ARG A 42 9.92 0.62 -20.89
C ARG A 42 11.44 0.41 -21.11
N ARG A 43 12.06 -0.55 -20.40
CA ARG A 43 13.49 -0.90 -20.56
C ARG A 43 13.77 -2.40 -20.76
N PHE A 44 12.76 -3.20 -21.10
CA PHE A 44 12.97 -4.50 -21.77
C PHE A 44 13.02 -4.39 -23.31
N HIS A 45 13.33 -3.20 -23.82
CA HIS A 45 13.95 -3.04 -25.14
C HIS A 45 15.42 -2.66 -24.92
N ARG A 46 16.31 -3.58 -25.33
CA ARG A 46 17.78 -3.50 -25.30
C ARG A 46 18.43 -3.40 -23.91
N THR A 47 18.64 -4.55 -23.28
CA THR A 47 19.87 -4.79 -22.50
C THR A 47 20.45 -6.13 -22.89
N ARG A 48 21.52 -6.03 -23.69
CA ARG A 48 22.58 -7.02 -23.86
C ARG A 48 22.95 -7.54 -22.46
N THR A 49 22.71 -8.81 -22.18
CA THR A 49 23.20 -9.46 -20.96
C THR A 49 24.70 -9.71 -21.13
N THR A 50 25.51 -8.89 -20.46
CA THR A 50 26.91 -9.22 -20.16
C THR A 50 26.98 -9.64 -18.70
N SER A 51 27.11 -10.94 -18.47
CA SER A 51 27.78 -11.50 -17.29
C SER A 51 28.23 -12.92 -17.64
N ASP A 52 29.55 -13.04 -17.70
CA ASP A 52 30.40 -14.22 -17.89
C ASP A 52 29.81 -15.55 -17.39
N ASP A 53 29.32 -16.35 -18.33
CA ASP A 53 29.89 -17.68 -18.58
C ASP A 53 29.79 -17.92 -20.09
N GLY A 54 30.90 -18.32 -20.71
CA GLY A 54 31.18 -18.19 -22.15
C GLY A 54 30.42 -19.14 -23.09
N THR A 55 29.16 -19.46 -22.81
CA THR A 55 28.29 -20.24 -23.70
C THR A 55 26.98 -19.49 -23.93
N GLN A 56 26.95 -18.70 -25.00
CA GLN A 56 25.67 -18.21 -25.52
C GLN A 56 24.82 -19.42 -25.93
N PRO A 57 23.56 -19.54 -25.46
CA PRO A 57 22.65 -20.50 -26.06
C PRO A 57 22.51 -20.15 -27.55
N ALA A 58 22.69 -21.14 -28.42
CA ALA A 58 22.63 -20.96 -29.87
C ALA A 58 21.33 -20.22 -30.26
N PRO A 59 21.37 -19.30 -31.25
CA PRO A 59 20.17 -18.65 -31.75
C PRO A 59 19.13 -19.71 -32.13
N VAL A 60 17.89 -19.57 -31.66
CA VAL A 60 16.80 -20.53 -31.89
C VAL A 60 16.58 -20.80 -33.41
N GLU A 61 17.01 -19.89 -34.28
CA GLU A 61 17.03 -20.03 -35.74
C GLU A 61 18.00 -21.11 -36.25
N ASP A 62 19.15 -21.28 -35.60
CA ASP A 62 20.09 -22.37 -35.90
C ASP A 62 19.52 -23.70 -35.41
N ILE A 63 18.79 -23.69 -34.29
CA ILE A 63 18.05 -24.86 -33.78
C ILE A 63 16.94 -25.28 -34.76
N ILE A 64 16.20 -24.34 -35.37
CA ILE A 64 15.16 -24.62 -36.38
C ILE A 64 15.74 -25.28 -37.65
N ARG A 65 16.86 -24.75 -38.17
CA ARG A 65 17.56 -25.35 -39.32
C ARG A 65 18.10 -26.74 -38.98
N HIS A 66 18.54 -26.95 -37.74
CA HIS A 66 19.06 -28.24 -37.29
C HIS A 66 17.93 -29.27 -37.06
N ILE A 67 16.82 -28.88 -36.43
CA ILE A 67 15.64 -29.74 -36.23
C ILE A 67 15.04 -30.20 -37.57
N SER A 68 14.97 -29.30 -38.55
CA SER A 68 14.37 -29.59 -39.86
C SER A 68 15.27 -30.45 -40.77
N SER A 69 16.56 -30.60 -40.44
CA SER A 69 17.55 -31.32 -41.25
C SER A 69 18.03 -32.65 -40.65
N LEU A 70 17.64 -32.97 -39.41
CA LEU A 70 18.03 -34.22 -38.74
C LEU A 70 16.97 -35.31 -38.92
N PRO A 71 17.38 -36.59 -39.14
CA PRO A 71 16.45 -37.72 -39.08
C PRO A 71 15.80 -37.80 -37.69
N GLU A 72 14.49 -38.07 -37.63
CA GLU A 72 13.62 -37.93 -36.45
C GLU A 72 14.12 -38.62 -35.16
N GLN A 73 15.10 -39.53 -35.26
CA GLN A 73 15.50 -40.49 -34.22
C GLN A 73 16.70 -40.09 -33.35
N THR A 74 17.34 -38.92 -33.54
CA THR A 74 18.58 -38.57 -32.78
C THR A 74 18.55 -37.29 -31.95
N LEU A 75 17.50 -36.47 -32.04
CA LEU A 75 17.42 -35.22 -31.27
C LEU A 75 16.68 -35.40 -29.95
N GLU A 76 17.38 -35.29 -28.83
CA GLU A 76 16.76 -35.31 -27.50
C GLU A 76 16.01 -33.99 -27.20
N VAL A 77 14.78 -33.88 -27.71
CA VAL A 77 13.94 -32.67 -27.62
C VAL A 77 13.46 -32.33 -26.19
N ASN A 78 13.52 -33.29 -25.27
CA ASN A 78 13.09 -33.14 -23.88
C ASN A 78 14.24 -32.82 -22.90
N THR A 79 15.44 -32.56 -23.42
CA THR A 79 16.57 -32.11 -22.60
C THR A 79 16.22 -30.84 -21.82
N ARG A 80 16.74 -30.75 -20.60
CA ARG A 80 16.46 -29.65 -19.67
C ARG A 80 17.72 -28.82 -19.46
N ASP A 81 17.55 -27.50 -19.52
CA ASP A 81 18.61 -26.55 -19.19
C ASP A 81 18.84 -26.46 -17.67
N GLY A 82 19.75 -25.55 -17.26
CA GLY A 82 20.02 -25.27 -15.84
C GLY A 82 18.81 -24.76 -15.04
N ASN A 83 17.73 -24.34 -15.69
CA ASN A 83 16.47 -23.90 -15.08
C ASN A 83 15.37 -24.96 -15.15
N GLY A 84 15.65 -26.15 -15.69
CA GLY A 84 14.66 -27.19 -15.92
C GLY A 84 13.80 -26.96 -17.17
N GLN A 85 14.13 -25.97 -18.00
CA GLN A 85 13.41 -25.59 -19.21
C GLN A 85 13.78 -26.52 -20.36
N THR A 86 12.77 -27.01 -21.07
CA THR A 86 12.95 -27.72 -22.35
C THR A 86 12.93 -26.74 -23.51
N MET A 87 13.36 -27.21 -24.68
CA MET A 87 13.27 -26.44 -25.93
C MET A 87 11.84 -25.94 -26.20
N LEU A 88 10.82 -26.74 -25.88
CA LEU A 88 9.41 -26.36 -25.98
C LEU A 88 9.06 -25.19 -25.04
N THR A 89 9.54 -25.21 -23.80
CA THR A 89 9.29 -24.10 -22.85
C THR A 89 9.96 -22.80 -23.29
N CYS A 90 11.19 -22.87 -23.81
CA CYS A 90 11.89 -21.70 -24.34
C CYS A 90 11.17 -21.13 -25.56
N ALA A 91 10.78 -21.99 -26.51
CA ALA A 91 10.01 -21.59 -27.68
C ALA A 91 8.67 -20.92 -27.32
N ALA A 92 7.94 -21.46 -26.34
CA ALA A 92 6.70 -20.87 -25.87
C ALA A 92 6.90 -19.52 -25.16
N LYS A 93 7.97 -19.38 -24.37
CA LYS A 93 8.35 -18.13 -23.71
C LYS A 93 8.71 -17.03 -24.71
N ASP A 94 9.41 -17.37 -25.78
CA ASP A 94 9.77 -16.43 -26.85
C ASP A 94 8.59 -16.11 -27.77
N GLY A 95 7.55 -16.96 -27.76
CA GLY A 95 6.36 -16.80 -28.59
C GLY A 95 6.54 -17.34 -30.01
N ASN A 96 7.52 -18.20 -30.24
CA ASN A 96 7.77 -18.78 -31.55
C ASN A 96 6.75 -19.90 -31.82
N THR A 97 5.74 -19.57 -32.63
CA THR A 97 4.59 -20.45 -32.87
C THR A 97 4.96 -21.64 -33.76
N ASP A 98 5.83 -21.42 -34.73
CA ASP A 98 6.25 -22.46 -35.69
C ASP A 98 7.09 -23.53 -35.00
N THR A 99 8.03 -23.14 -34.13
CA THR A 99 8.81 -24.12 -33.36
C THR A 99 7.95 -24.89 -32.38
N VAL A 100 7.02 -24.24 -31.69
CA VAL A 100 6.09 -24.94 -30.80
C VAL A 100 5.24 -25.94 -31.59
N TRP A 101 4.73 -25.57 -32.76
CA TRP A 101 3.94 -26.46 -33.60
C TRP A 101 4.76 -27.66 -34.11
N LEU A 102 5.98 -27.43 -34.58
CA LEU A 102 6.90 -28.49 -35.02
C LEU A 102 7.25 -29.44 -33.86
N LEU A 103 7.58 -28.90 -32.68
CA LEU A 103 7.93 -29.72 -31.51
C LEU A 103 6.73 -30.54 -31.02
N LEU A 104 5.53 -29.94 -30.98
CA LEU A 104 4.29 -30.62 -30.56
C LEU A 104 3.79 -31.67 -31.57
N SER A 105 4.28 -31.65 -32.81
CA SER A 105 3.95 -32.66 -33.83
C SER A 105 4.74 -33.96 -33.65
N ARG A 106 5.84 -33.93 -32.88
CA ARG A 106 6.61 -35.13 -32.58
C ARG A 106 5.90 -35.99 -31.53
N SER A 107 5.94 -37.31 -31.70
CA SER A 107 5.32 -38.26 -30.76
C SER A 107 6.10 -38.43 -29.45
N ASP A 108 7.38 -38.07 -29.43
CA ASP A 108 8.29 -38.22 -28.28
C ASP A 108 8.29 -36.99 -27.35
N ILE A 109 7.58 -35.91 -27.70
CA ILE A 109 7.59 -34.66 -26.94
C ILE A 109 6.75 -34.74 -25.67
N ILE A 110 7.28 -34.23 -24.57
CA ILE A 110 6.48 -33.95 -23.38
C ILE A 110 5.79 -32.61 -23.63
N ALA A 111 4.45 -32.59 -23.74
CA ALA A 111 3.68 -31.38 -24.03
C ALA A 111 3.62 -30.39 -22.84
N GLN A 112 3.72 -30.90 -21.60
CA GLN A 112 3.67 -30.10 -20.37
C GLN A 112 4.88 -30.33 -19.44
N PRO A 113 6.11 -30.08 -19.92
CA PRO A 113 7.29 -30.21 -19.09
C PRO A 113 7.28 -29.10 -18.04
N ARG A 114 7.64 -29.45 -16.80
CA ARG A 114 7.74 -28.51 -15.68
C ARG A 114 9.19 -28.08 -15.49
N ASP A 115 9.39 -26.77 -15.44
CA ASP A 115 10.65 -26.17 -15.03
C ASP A 115 10.77 -26.09 -13.49
N LYS A 116 11.84 -25.46 -13.00
CA LYS A 116 12.11 -25.30 -11.55
C LYS A 116 11.08 -24.49 -10.77
N TRP A 117 10.19 -23.77 -11.44
CA TRP A 117 9.10 -23.00 -10.83
C TRP A 117 7.74 -23.66 -11.07
N GLY A 118 7.73 -24.91 -11.56
CA GLY A 118 6.53 -25.63 -11.94
C GLY A 118 5.85 -25.03 -13.18
N MET A 119 6.49 -24.12 -13.90
CA MET A 119 5.90 -23.51 -15.09
C MET A 119 5.92 -24.49 -16.25
N VAL A 120 4.85 -24.44 -17.05
CA VAL A 120 4.71 -25.21 -18.29
C VAL A 120 4.55 -24.25 -19.48
N PRO A 121 4.74 -24.72 -20.73
CA PRO A 121 4.67 -23.87 -21.93
C PRO A 121 3.39 -23.02 -22.03
N LEU A 122 2.22 -23.58 -21.68
CA LEU A 122 0.95 -22.86 -21.67
C LEU A 122 0.95 -21.67 -20.70
N LEU A 123 1.55 -21.80 -19.50
CA LEU A 123 1.63 -20.72 -18.52
C LEU A 123 2.52 -19.57 -19.04
N TYR A 124 3.61 -19.89 -19.74
CA TYR A 124 4.43 -18.89 -20.42
C TYR A 124 3.68 -18.21 -21.56
N ALA A 125 2.97 -18.96 -22.40
CA ALA A 125 2.16 -18.40 -23.48
C ALA A 125 1.10 -17.43 -22.95
N ALA A 126 0.45 -17.77 -21.83
CA ALA A 126 -0.51 -16.89 -21.15
C ALA A 126 0.15 -15.65 -20.55
N ARG A 127 1.27 -15.80 -19.85
CA ARG A 127 2.04 -14.68 -19.27
C ARG A 127 2.58 -13.72 -20.31
N CYS A 128 2.91 -14.21 -21.50
CA CYS A 128 3.43 -13.41 -22.61
C CYS A 128 2.33 -12.95 -23.60
N GLY A 129 1.06 -13.31 -23.34
CA GLY A 129 -0.08 -12.89 -24.16
C GLY A 129 -0.09 -13.47 -25.58
N LYS A 130 0.54 -14.63 -25.79
CA LYS A 130 0.71 -15.25 -27.11
C LYS A 130 -0.53 -16.07 -27.48
N VAL A 131 -1.59 -15.38 -27.91
CA VAL A 131 -2.88 -16.00 -28.26
C VAL A 131 -2.76 -17.20 -29.21
N PRO A 132 -1.99 -17.16 -30.31
CA PRO A 132 -1.86 -18.33 -31.19
C PRO A 132 -1.29 -19.57 -30.50
N LEU A 133 -0.34 -19.37 -29.58
CA LEU A 133 0.20 -20.47 -28.77
C LEU A 133 -0.83 -21.02 -27.81
N ILE A 134 -1.61 -20.14 -27.17
CA ILE A 134 -2.70 -20.54 -26.28
C ILE A 134 -3.73 -21.37 -27.06
N ASP A 135 -4.11 -20.96 -28.27
CA ASP A 135 -5.03 -21.70 -29.14
C ASP A 135 -4.50 -23.09 -29.50
N ILE A 136 -3.21 -23.20 -29.84
CA ILE A 136 -2.54 -24.49 -30.11
C ILE A 136 -2.63 -25.41 -28.89
N PHE A 137 -2.26 -24.90 -27.71
CA PHE A 137 -2.30 -25.71 -26.48
C PHE A 137 -3.73 -26.08 -26.06
N ILE A 138 -4.69 -25.18 -26.24
CA ILE A 138 -6.10 -25.43 -25.92
C ILE A 138 -6.73 -26.44 -26.88
N SER A 139 -6.37 -26.42 -28.16
CA SER A 139 -6.95 -27.34 -29.16
C SER A 139 -6.52 -28.80 -28.96
N ARG A 140 -5.53 -29.04 -28.11
CA ARG A 140 -4.97 -30.36 -27.84
C ARG A 140 -5.68 -31.05 -26.67
N ASN A 141 -5.90 -32.36 -26.82
CA ASN A 141 -6.53 -33.19 -25.79
C ASN A 141 -5.53 -33.75 -24.76
N ASP A 142 -4.24 -33.76 -25.09
CA ASP A 142 -3.14 -34.22 -24.23
C ASP A 142 -2.56 -33.12 -23.32
N VAL A 143 -3.16 -31.92 -23.33
CA VAL A 143 -2.73 -30.76 -22.55
C VAL A 143 -3.76 -30.43 -21.48
N ASP A 144 -3.37 -30.51 -20.22
CA ASP A 144 -4.21 -30.04 -19.11
C ASP A 144 -4.18 -28.50 -19.00
N ILE A 145 -5.33 -27.86 -19.19
CA ILE A 145 -5.46 -26.39 -19.10
C ILE A 145 -5.55 -25.91 -17.65
N ALA A 146 -5.98 -26.77 -16.72
CA ALA A 146 -6.07 -26.46 -15.30
C ALA A 146 -4.71 -26.52 -14.58
N VAL A 147 -3.62 -26.66 -15.35
CA VAL A 147 -2.26 -26.68 -14.85
C VAL A 147 -1.91 -25.41 -14.06
N VAL A 148 -1.19 -25.61 -12.96
CA VAL A 148 -0.70 -24.55 -12.08
C VAL A 148 0.81 -24.59 -11.93
N ASP A 149 1.41 -23.43 -11.69
CA ASP A 149 2.82 -23.29 -11.29
C ASP A 149 3.04 -23.69 -9.81
N ASP A 150 4.27 -23.62 -9.33
CA ASP A 150 4.59 -23.92 -7.93
C ASP A 150 4.00 -22.92 -6.94
N LEU A 151 3.48 -21.78 -7.38
CA LEU A 151 2.73 -20.84 -6.56
C LEU A 151 1.22 -21.12 -6.60
N GLY A 152 0.76 -22.11 -7.37
CA GLY A 152 -0.66 -22.42 -7.56
C GLY A 152 -1.36 -21.52 -8.57
N ARG A 153 -0.63 -20.74 -9.38
CA ARG A 153 -1.22 -19.83 -10.36
C ARG A 153 -1.53 -20.54 -11.67
N THR A 154 -2.72 -20.28 -12.20
CA THR A 154 -3.19 -20.83 -13.47
C THR A 154 -2.77 -19.94 -14.65
N ALA A 155 -2.99 -20.43 -15.89
CA ALA A 155 -2.81 -19.62 -17.09
C ALA A 155 -3.63 -18.32 -17.04
N LEU A 156 -4.85 -18.39 -16.48
CA LEU A 156 -5.72 -17.23 -16.31
C LEU A 156 -5.11 -16.20 -15.36
N SER A 157 -4.52 -16.64 -14.24
CA SER A 157 -3.82 -15.74 -13.30
C SER A 157 -2.65 -15.02 -13.96
N HIS A 158 -1.81 -15.73 -14.73
CA HIS A 158 -0.67 -15.15 -15.45
C HIS A 158 -1.09 -14.16 -16.54
N ALA A 159 -2.11 -14.51 -17.34
CA ALA A 159 -2.64 -13.60 -18.36
C ALA A 159 -3.25 -12.33 -17.73
N SER A 160 -3.87 -12.48 -16.56
CA SER A 160 -4.49 -11.37 -15.83
C SER A 160 -3.48 -10.48 -15.13
N GLU A 161 -2.42 -11.06 -14.55
CA GLU A 161 -1.28 -10.32 -13.98
C GLU A 161 -0.60 -9.43 -15.02
N CYS A 162 -0.48 -9.88 -16.26
CA CYS A 162 0.17 -9.13 -17.35
C CYS A 162 -0.79 -8.30 -18.21
N GLY A 163 -2.10 -8.34 -17.93
CA GLY A 163 -3.10 -7.51 -18.61
C GLY A 163 -3.42 -7.94 -20.04
N HIS A 164 -3.23 -9.21 -20.39
CA HIS A 164 -3.43 -9.72 -21.74
C HIS A 164 -4.89 -10.08 -22.01
N GLU A 165 -5.72 -9.08 -22.32
CA GLU A 165 -7.17 -9.24 -22.54
C GLU A 165 -7.51 -10.33 -23.56
N SER A 166 -6.85 -10.37 -24.72
CA SER A 166 -7.12 -11.39 -25.74
C SER A 166 -6.79 -12.80 -25.25
N ALA A 167 -5.71 -12.97 -24.48
CA ALA A 167 -5.36 -14.25 -23.88
C ALA A 167 -6.42 -14.69 -22.85
N VAL A 168 -6.90 -13.76 -22.01
CA VAL A 168 -7.98 -14.02 -21.05
C VAL A 168 -9.28 -14.40 -21.78
N LYS A 169 -9.64 -13.70 -22.87
CA LYS A 169 -10.81 -14.07 -23.70
C LYS A 169 -10.69 -15.48 -24.24
N THR A 170 -9.54 -15.81 -24.84
CA THR A 170 -9.29 -17.14 -25.42
C THR A 170 -9.37 -18.23 -24.35
N LEU A 171 -8.73 -18.04 -23.20
CA LEU A 171 -8.77 -18.99 -22.09
C LEU A 171 -10.22 -19.22 -21.62
N LEU A 172 -10.99 -18.15 -21.42
CA LEU A 172 -12.38 -18.23 -20.95
C LEU A 172 -13.39 -18.71 -22.02
N THR A 173 -12.95 -19.05 -23.24
CA THR A 173 -13.83 -19.74 -24.20
C THR A 173 -14.10 -21.18 -23.78
N ARG A 174 -13.19 -21.81 -23.04
CA ARG A 174 -13.38 -23.15 -22.50
C ARG A 174 -14.12 -23.11 -21.17
N THR A 175 -15.19 -23.88 -21.07
CA THR A 175 -16.03 -24.03 -19.87
C THR A 175 -15.33 -24.75 -18.72
N THR A 176 -14.15 -25.33 -18.95
CA THR A 176 -13.40 -26.11 -17.95
C THR A 176 -12.52 -25.25 -17.04
N ILE A 177 -12.28 -23.97 -17.38
CA ILE A 177 -11.44 -23.10 -16.55
C ILE A 177 -12.25 -22.57 -15.37
N ASP A 178 -11.77 -22.86 -14.17
CA ASP A 178 -12.26 -22.21 -12.96
C ASP A 178 -11.77 -20.75 -12.92
N ILE A 179 -12.70 -19.82 -13.12
CA ILE A 179 -12.45 -18.37 -13.10
C ILE A 179 -12.03 -17.87 -11.71
N ASP A 180 -12.44 -18.58 -10.66
CA ASP A 180 -12.21 -18.24 -9.26
C ASP A 180 -11.06 -19.04 -8.64
N ALA A 181 -10.28 -19.74 -9.48
CA ALA A 181 -9.10 -20.48 -9.06
C ALA A 181 -8.15 -19.58 -8.25
N MET A 182 -7.81 -20.06 -7.06
CA MET A 182 -6.98 -19.35 -6.10
C MET A 182 -5.57 -19.93 -6.07
N ASP A 183 -4.57 -19.06 -6.09
CA ASP A 183 -3.18 -19.48 -5.87
C ASP A 183 -2.90 -19.79 -4.38
N LYS A 184 -1.66 -20.14 -4.04
CA LYS A 184 -1.24 -20.45 -2.65
C LYS A 184 -1.45 -19.28 -1.68
N SER A 185 -1.51 -18.05 -2.18
CA SER A 185 -1.79 -16.85 -1.41
C SER A 185 -3.28 -16.49 -1.39
N ARG A 186 -4.12 -17.33 -2.02
CA ARG A 186 -5.55 -17.15 -2.23
C ARG A 186 -5.91 -15.97 -3.12
N TRP A 187 -5.05 -15.66 -4.08
CA TRP A 187 -5.34 -14.65 -5.10
C TRP A 187 -6.05 -15.28 -6.29
N THR A 188 -7.10 -14.60 -6.74
CA THR A 188 -7.82 -14.92 -7.96
C THR A 188 -7.27 -14.14 -9.15
N ALA A 189 -7.61 -14.55 -10.37
CA ALA A 189 -7.22 -13.84 -11.59
C ALA A 189 -7.69 -12.37 -11.59
N ILE A 190 -8.90 -12.10 -11.08
CA ILE A 190 -9.42 -10.74 -10.97
C ILE A 190 -8.64 -9.88 -9.96
N ALA A 191 -8.17 -10.46 -8.85
CA ALA A 191 -7.32 -9.75 -7.90
C ALA A 191 -5.99 -9.34 -8.54
N TRP A 192 -5.38 -10.21 -9.34
CA TRP A 192 -4.17 -9.90 -10.11
C TRP A 192 -4.38 -8.78 -11.13
N ALA A 193 -5.50 -8.82 -11.86
CA ALA A 193 -5.84 -7.76 -12.82
C ALA A 193 -6.03 -6.39 -12.14
N VAL A 194 -6.78 -6.34 -11.05
CA VAL A 194 -7.09 -5.09 -10.32
C VAL A 194 -5.86 -4.51 -9.63
N MET A 195 -5.02 -5.34 -9.02
CA MET A 195 -3.78 -4.88 -8.40
C MET A 195 -2.86 -4.20 -9.42
N ASN A 196 -2.79 -4.75 -10.64
CA ASN A 196 -1.94 -4.21 -11.71
C ASN A 196 -2.62 -3.13 -12.56
N GLY A 197 -3.85 -2.72 -12.23
CA GLY A 197 -4.59 -1.68 -12.95
C GLY A 197 -5.05 -2.11 -14.35
N HIS A 198 -5.23 -3.40 -14.58
CA HIS A 198 -5.71 -3.96 -15.84
C HIS A 198 -7.24 -3.96 -15.88
N GLU A 199 -7.81 -2.77 -15.96
CA GLU A 199 -9.25 -2.52 -15.91
C GLU A 199 -10.04 -3.35 -16.95
N THR A 200 -9.56 -3.42 -18.20
CA THR A 200 -10.27 -4.16 -19.26
C THR A 200 -10.35 -5.66 -18.98
N VAL A 201 -9.27 -6.23 -18.44
CA VAL A 201 -9.22 -7.63 -18.00
C VAL A 201 -10.15 -7.85 -16.80
N ALA A 202 -10.11 -6.95 -15.82
CA ALA A 202 -10.95 -7.08 -14.64
C ALA A 202 -12.45 -6.98 -15.00
N ARG A 203 -12.83 -6.05 -15.90
CA ARG A 203 -14.20 -5.96 -16.45
C ARG A 203 -14.59 -7.22 -17.23
N LEU A 204 -13.66 -7.79 -18.00
CA LEU A 204 -13.90 -9.03 -18.74
C LEU A 204 -14.15 -10.22 -17.80
N LEU A 205 -13.30 -10.40 -16.79
CA LEU A 205 -13.46 -11.46 -15.78
C LEU A 205 -14.78 -11.29 -15.03
N GLN A 206 -15.12 -10.05 -14.69
CA GLN A 206 -16.38 -9.71 -14.06
C GLN A 206 -17.60 -10.04 -14.93
N ALA A 207 -17.56 -9.70 -16.22
CA ALA A 207 -18.61 -10.04 -17.18
C ALA A 207 -18.77 -11.56 -17.38
N LYS A 208 -17.72 -12.33 -17.08
CA LYS A 208 -17.70 -13.80 -17.12
C LYS A 208 -18.07 -14.45 -15.78
N GLY A 209 -18.43 -13.66 -14.76
CA GLY A 209 -18.96 -14.16 -13.49
C GLY A 209 -17.92 -14.39 -12.39
N ALA A 210 -16.75 -13.77 -12.45
CA ALA A 210 -15.75 -13.87 -11.39
C ALA A 210 -16.28 -13.36 -10.03
N THR A 211 -16.03 -14.10 -8.96
CA THR A 211 -16.49 -13.77 -7.61
C THR A 211 -15.58 -12.70 -6.98
N ILE A 212 -16.12 -11.51 -6.73
CA ILE A 212 -15.37 -10.37 -6.17
C ILE A 212 -15.19 -10.39 -4.64
N THR A 213 -15.97 -11.21 -3.94
CA THR A 213 -16.03 -11.27 -2.48
C THR A 213 -15.01 -12.24 -1.88
N LEU A 214 -14.30 -13.01 -2.72
CA LEU A 214 -13.25 -13.92 -2.29
C LEU A 214 -12.13 -13.18 -1.57
N LYS A 215 -11.60 -13.83 -0.54
CA LYS A 215 -10.61 -13.26 0.38
C LYS A 215 -9.27 -13.96 0.24
N ASP A 216 -8.21 -13.18 0.18
CA ASP A 216 -6.83 -13.67 0.24
C ASP A 216 -6.45 -14.17 1.66
N ASN A 217 -5.21 -14.64 1.84
CA ASN A 217 -4.69 -15.04 3.16
C ASN A 217 -4.66 -13.91 4.20
N SER A 218 -4.72 -12.65 3.77
CA SER A 218 -4.79 -11.45 4.61
C SER A 218 -6.23 -10.93 4.78
N LEU A 219 -7.24 -11.73 4.40
CA LEU A 219 -8.66 -11.38 4.42
C LEU A 219 -9.05 -10.20 3.49
N ARG A 220 -8.19 -9.84 2.53
CA ARG A 220 -8.43 -8.78 1.55
C ARG A 220 -9.28 -9.30 0.40
N THR A 221 -10.27 -8.49 0.03
CA THR A 221 -11.08 -8.66 -1.18
C THR A 221 -10.50 -7.87 -2.35
N VAL A 222 -11.07 -8.05 -3.55
CA VAL A 222 -10.71 -7.26 -4.74
C VAL A 222 -10.84 -5.75 -4.49
N LEU A 223 -11.80 -5.31 -3.66
CA LEU A 223 -11.96 -3.90 -3.31
C LEU A 223 -10.77 -3.36 -2.49
N HIS A 224 -10.17 -4.17 -1.61
CA HIS A 224 -8.96 -3.77 -0.90
C HIS A 224 -7.78 -3.62 -1.88
N TRP A 225 -7.69 -4.50 -2.87
CA TRP A 225 -6.65 -4.40 -3.90
C TRP A 225 -6.83 -3.19 -4.81
N ALA A 226 -8.08 -2.87 -5.18
CA ALA A 226 -8.42 -1.64 -5.90
C ALA A 226 -8.02 -0.40 -5.08
N ALA A 227 -8.25 -0.43 -3.76
CA ALA A 227 -7.83 0.64 -2.86
C ALA A 227 -6.30 0.74 -2.70
N ILE A 228 -5.55 -0.35 -2.88
CA ILE A 228 -4.08 -0.32 -2.87
C ILE A 228 -3.54 0.24 -4.19
N SER A 229 -4.08 -0.21 -5.33
CA SER A 229 -3.64 0.22 -6.66
C SER A 229 -4.12 1.63 -7.02
N GLY A 230 -5.23 2.08 -6.44
CA GLY A 230 -5.87 3.36 -6.77
C GLY A 230 -6.79 3.27 -7.99
N ASP A 231 -7.16 2.06 -8.42
CA ASP A 231 -8.08 1.84 -9.54
C ASP A 231 -9.52 2.19 -9.13
N HIS A 232 -9.88 3.45 -9.36
CA HIS A 232 -11.20 4.00 -9.06
C HIS A 232 -12.24 3.68 -10.15
N ALA A 233 -11.81 3.30 -11.35
CA ALA A 233 -12.70 3.06 -12.48
C ALA A 233 -13.50 1.75 -12.33
N ILE A 234 -12.93 0.77 -11.65
CA ILE A 234 -13.58 -0.50 -11.33
C ILE A 234 -14.48 -0.44 -10.09
N LEU A 235 -14.29 0.55 -9.23
CA LEU A 235 -14.96 0.66 -7.93
C LEU A 235 -16.50 0.60 -8.04
N PRO A 236 -17.17 1.37 -8.92
CA PRO A 236 -18.63 1.31 -9.04
C PRO A 236 -19.13 -0.09 -9.39
N LEU A 237 -18.37 -0.82 -10.22
CA LEU A 237 -18.71 -2.18 -10.60
C LEU A 237 -18.52 -3.17 -9.45
N LEU A 238 -17.45 -3.03 -8.66
CA LEU A 238 -17.24 -3.88 -7.48
C LEU A 238 -18.36 -3.70 -6.45
N ILE A 239 -18.75 -2.45 -6.17
CA ILE A 239 -19.82 -2.19 -5.19
C ILE A 239 -21.18 -2.69 -5.70
N ALA A 240 -21.49 -2.49 -6.99
CA ALA A 240 -22.74 -2.98 -7.59
C ALA A 240 -22.90 -4.51 -7.49
N GLN A 241 -21.81 -5.26 -7.43
CA GLN A 241 -21.81 -6.71 -7.29
C GLN A 241 -21.66 -7.20 -5.84
N GLY A 242 -21.79 -6.31 -4.86
CA GLY A 242 -21.84 -6.68 -3.45
C GLY A 242 -20.50 -6.60 -2.72
N ALA A 243 -19.48 -5.90 -3.25
CA ALA A 243 -18.33 -5.53 -2.42
C ALA A 243 -18.77 -4.54 -1.34
N HIS A 244 -18.65 -4.94 -0.08
CA HIS A 244 -18.92 -4.06 1.05
C HIS A 244 -17.75 -3.09 1.29
N PRO A 245 -17.98 -1.76 1.26
CA PRO A 245 -16.92 -0.77 1.42
C PRO A 245 -16.32 -0.75 2.83
N ASP A 246 -17.08 -1.18 3.83
CA ASP A 246 -16.66 -1.24 5.24
C ASP A 246 -16.06 -2.60 5.64
N GLN A 247 -15.92 -3.53 4.69
CA GLN A 247 -15.27 -4.81 4.97
C GLN A 247 -13.83 -4.55 5.39
N ARG A 248 -13.44 -5.15 6.52
CA ARG A 248 -12.09 -5.08 7.06
C ARG A 248 -11.25 -6.27 6.63
N ASP A 249 -9.96 -6.02 6.41
CA ASP A 249 -8.93 -7.04 6.24
C ASP A 249 -8.37 -7.53 7.60
N SER A 250 -7.34 -8.38 7.54
CA SER A 250 -6.65 -8.90 8.73
C SER A 250 -5.94 -7.82 9.57
N ALA A 251 -5.59 -6.67 8.97
CA ALA A 251 -5.02 -5.52 9.65
C ALA A 251 -6.08 -4.58 10.23
N GLN A 252 -7.38 -4.94 10.14
CA GLN A 252 -8.51 -4.10 10.49
C GLN A 252 -8.68 -2.86 9.58
N GLU A 253 -8.03 -2.81 8.43
CA GLU A 253 -8.19 -1.73 7.47
C GLU A 253 -9.35 -2.04 6.50
N ALA A 254 -10.17 -1.03 6.21
CA ALA A 254 -11.13 -1.07 5.12
C ALA A 254 -10.60 -0.30 3.90
N ALA A 255 -11.33 -0.39 2.77
CA ALA A 255 -10.94 0.25 1.51
C ALA A 255 -10.67 1.76 1.66
N LEU A 256 -11.49 2.47 2.44
CA LEU A 256 -11.32 3.91 2.68
C LEU A 256 -10.00 4.23 3.41
N ASN A 257 -9.68 3.49 4.47
CA ASN A 257 -8.43 3.67 5.23
C ASN A 257 -7.21 3.39 4.35
N ILE A 258 -7.24 2.30 3.57
CA ILE A 258 -6.15 1.92 2.67
C ILE A 258 -5.94 2.98 1.58
N ALA A 259 -6.99 3.37 0.87
CA ALA A 259 -6.91 4.36 -0.20
C ALA A 259 -6.42 5.71 0.33
N THR A 260 -6.85 6.08 1.55
CA THR A 260 -6.42 7.31 2.21
C THR A 260 -4.95 7.27 2.59
N ARG A 261 -4.48 6.15 3.17
CA ARG A 261 -3.05 5.93 3.50
C ARG A 261 -2.17 5.93 2.25
N CYS A 262 -2.68 5.43 1.12
CA CYS A 262 -1.97 5.42 -0.15
C CYS A 262 -2.03 6.77 -0.90
N GLY A 263 -2.91 7.70 -0.50
CA GLY A 263 -3.04 9.02 -1.12
C GLY A 263 -3.93 9.05 -2.38
N HIS A 264 -4.78 8.05 -2.58
CA HIS A 264 -5.57 7.90 -3.81
C HIS A 264 -6.85 8.76 -3.80
N LYS A 265 -6.68 10.05 -4.09
CA LYS A 265 -7.74 11.08 -4.08
C LYS A 265 -9.00 10.69 -4.83
N GLU A 266 -8.87 10.31 -6.10
CA GLU A 266 -10.03 10.00 -6.95
C GLU A 266 -10.73 8.71 -6.50
N PHE A 267 -9.97 7.72 -6.00
CA PHE A 267 -10.55 6.53 -5.40
C PHE A 267 -11.39 6.86 -4.16
N VAL A 268 -10.87 7.71 -3.26
CA VAL A 268 -11.60 8.13 -2.06
C VAL A 268 -12.87 8.88 -2.43
N LYS A 269 -12.83 9.81 -3.40
CA LYS A 269 -14.03 10.53 -3.86
C LYS A 269 -15.12 9.57 -4.35
N VAL A 270 -14.76 8.64 -5.23
CA VAL A 270 -15.73 7.66 -5.77
C VAL A 270 -16.23 6.75 -4.64
N LEU A 271 -15.36 6.31 -3.73
CA LEU A 271 -15.80 5.47 -2.61
C LEU A 271 -16.83 6.19 -1.73
N LEU A 272 -16.62 7.48 -1.44
CA LEU A 272 -17.50 8.28 -0.60
C LEU A 272 -18.91 8.47 -1.21
N THR A 273 -19.07 8.44 -2.53
CA THR A 273 -20.41 8.48 -3.16
C THR A 273 -21.24 7.23 -2.87
N HIS A 274 -20.59 6.14 -2.46
CA HIS A 274 -21.24 4.89 -2.04
C HIS A 274 -21.44 4.80 -0.53
N ASN A 275 -21.34 5.93 0.18
CA ASN A 275 -21.67 6.10 1.60
C ASN A 275 -21.03 5.05 2.55
N PRO A 276 -19.69 4.87 2.51
CA PRO A 276 -18.99 4.06 3.51
C PRO A 276 -19.11 4.71 4.90
N TYR A 277 -18.90 3.92 5.94
CA TYR A 277 -18.74 4.47 7.28
C TYR A 277 -17.42 5.26 7.38
N ILE A 278 -17.49 6.58 7.27
CA ILE A 278 -16.32 7.46 7.12
C ILE A 278 -15.35 7.42 8.32
N ASP A 279 -15.90 7.22 9.52
CA ASP A 279 -15.16 7.17 10.78
C ASP A 279 -14.78 5.74 11.19
N LEU A 280 -14.68 4.82 10.22
CA LEU A 280 -14.28 3.45 10.50
C LEU A 280 -12.85 3.41 11.06
N GLU A 281 -12.74 2.98 12.31
CA GLU A 281 -11.44 2.86 12.98
C GLU A 281 -10.66 1.66 12.45
N GLY A 282 -9.48 1.91 11.91
CA GLY A 282 -8.52 0.89 11.52
C GLY A 282 -7.52 0.56 12.64
N PRO A 283 -6.33 0.06 12.28
CA PRO A 283 -5.27 -0.22 13.24
C PRO A 283 -4.91 1.02 14.08
N SER A 284 -4.62 0.79 15.36
CA SER A 284 -4.36 1.86 16.35
C SER A 284 -5.51 2.87 16.52
N SER A 285 -6.75 2.46 16.22
CA SER A 285 -7.94 3.33 16.26
C SER A 285 -7.85 4.56 15.35
N LYS A 286 -7.10 4.47 14.26
CA LYS A 286 -6.98 5.56 13.27
C LYS A 286 -8.12 5.49 12.26
N THR A 287 -8.87 6.59 12.13
CA THR A 287 -9.84 6.78 11.04
C THR A 287 -9.13 7.22 9.75
N ALA A 288 -9.87 7.30 8.64
CA ALA A 288 -9.35 7.86 7.38
C ALA A 288 -8.75 9.27 7.58
N LEU A 289 -9.42 10.14 8.34
CA LEU A 289 -8.93 11.49 8.60
C LEU A 289 -7.58 11.49 9.33
N HIS A 290 -7.38 10.59 10.30
CA HIS A 290 -6.07 10.44 10.96
C HIS A 290 -4.97 10.05 9.97
N LEU A 291 -5.26 9.11 9.08
CA LEU A 291 -4.30 8.63 8.07
C LEU A 291 -3.96 9.72 7.06
N ALA A 292 -4.94 10.52 6.62
CA ALA A 292 -4.73 11.64 5.71
C ALA A 292 -3.81 12.70 6.33
N VAL A 293 -4.01 13.03 7.61
CA VAL A 293 -3.17 13.98 8.34
C VAL A 293 -1.75 13.44 8.53
N GLU A 294 -1.61 12.19 8.99
CA GLU A 294 -0.30 11.56 9.24
C GLU A 294 0.56 11.47 7.96
N HIS A 295 -0.06 11.27 6.80
CA HIS A 295 0.62 11.20 5.51
C HIS A 295 0.66 12.54 4.77
N ARG A 296 0.19 13.64 5.40
CA ARG A 296 0.16 15.00 4.84
C ARG A 296 -0.59 15.10 3.50
N HIS A 297 -1.70 14.37 3.38
CA HIS A 297 -2.57 14.43 2.22
C HIS A 297 -3.64 15.51 2.40
N GLU A 298 -3.24 16.77 2.25
CA GLU A 298 -4.13 17.94 2.43
C GLU A 298 -5.43 17.83 1.60
N ASP A 299 -5.31 17.42 0.35
CA ASP A 299 -6.46 17.17 -0.54
C ASP A 299 -7.47 16.17 0.05
N LEU A 300 -6.97 15.09 0.65
CA LEU A 300 -7.80 14.07 1.28
C LEU A 300 -8.39 14.57 2.59
N VAL A 301 -7.64 15.39 3.36
CA VAL A 301 -8.19 16.07 4.54
C VAL A 301 -9.39 16.94 4.12
N ARG A 302 -9.26 17.76 3.06
CA ARG A 302 -10.37 18.58 2.54
C ARG A 302 -11.58 17.73 2.13
N ILE A 303 -11.35 16.64 1.38
CA ILE A 303 -12.43 15.75 0.90
C ILE A 303 -13.14 15.06 2.06
N LEU A 304 -12.40 14.52 3.03
CA LEU A 304 -12.96 13.80 4.16
C LEU A 304 -13.74 14.74 5.08
N LEU A 305 -13.22 15.94 5.36
CA LEU A 305 -13.93 16.96 6.14
C LEU A 305 -15.19 17.45 5.43
N ALA A 306 -15.14 17.67 4.12
CA ALA A 306 -16.33 18.01 3.32
C ALA A 306 -17.39 16.90 3.30
N SER A 307 -16.98 15.66 3.61
CA SER A 307 -17.87 14.50 3.76
C SER A 307 -18.24 14.21 5.22
N ASN A 308 -18.09 15.20 6.11
CA ASN A 308 -18.43 15.14 7.53
C ASN A 308 -17.64 14.09 8.35
N ALA A 309 -16.38 13.83 8.01
CA ALA A 309 -15.51 13.02 8.87
C ALA A 309 -15.35 13.67 10.25
N SER A 310 -15.44 12.89 11.32
CA SER A 310 -15.31 13.42 12.68
C SER A 310 -13.91 13.95 12.94
N THR A 311 -13.82 15.21 13.37
CA THR A 311 -12.58 15.85 13.82
C THR A 311 -12.16 15.43 15.21
N ASP A 312 -13.08 14.87 16.00
CA ASP A 312 -12.84 14.50 17.39
C ASP A 312 -13.09 12.99 17.59
N PRO A 313 -12.06 12.20 17.90
CA PRO A 313 -12.25 10.80 18.22
C PRO A 313 -12.83 10.65 19.62
N LYS A 314 -13.61 9.58 19.83
CA LYS A 314 -14.14 9.20 21.14
C LYS A 314 -13.01 8.69 22.06
N ASP A 315 -13.20 8.79 23.37
CA ASP A 315 -12.36 8.16 24.42
C ASP A 315 -10.91 8.66 24.58
N TYR A 316 -10.68 9.98 24.61
CA TYR A 316 -9.35 10.59 24.87
C TYR A 316 -8.23 10.12 23.92
N LYS A 317 -8.62 9.66 22.72
CA LYS A 317 -7.69 9.25 21.66
C LYS A 317 -7.02 10.47 21.03
N LEU A 318 -5.90 10.24 20.35
CA LEU A 318 -5.14 11.29 19.67
C LEU A 318 -5.95 11.85 18.49
N ALA A 319 -6.63 13.00 18.66
CA ALA A 319 -7.37 13.64 17.59
C ALA A 319 -6.47 14.02 16.40
N PRO A 320 -6.99 14.09 15.15
CA PRO A 320 -6.25 14.54 13.98
C PRO A 320 -5.53 15.87 14.19
N LEU A 321 -6.13 16.80 14.96
CA LEU A 321 -5.52 18.09 15.28
C LEU A 321 -4.24 17.96 16.10
N HIS A 322 -4.13 16.97 17.00
CA HIS A 322 -2.88 16.70 17.73
C HIS A 322 -1.76 16.26 16.79
N SER A 323 -2.07 15.36 15.85
CA SER A 323 -1.11 14.88 14.85
C SER A 323 -0.66 16.00 13.93
N ALA A 324 -1.59 16.80 13.40
CA ALA A 324 -1.29 17.97 12.57
C ALA A 324 -0.39 18.97 13.33
N ALA A 325 -0.70 19.22 14.60
CA ALA A 325 0.08 20.12 15.45
C ALA A 325 1.48 19.59 15.77
N ALA A 326 1.62 18.28 16.05
CA ALA A 326 2.91 17.63 16.26
C ALA A 326 3.79 17.62 15.00
N MET A 327 3.17 17.58 13.82
CA MET A 327 3.86 17.57 12.52
C MET A 327 4.16 18.97 11.99
N GLY A 328 3.62 20.03 12.59
CA GLY A 328 3.85 21.40 12.17
C GLY A 328 3.12 21.80 10.89
N ASP A 329 2.05 21.08 10.53
CA ASP A 329 1.32 21.32 9.29
C ASP A 329 0.26 22.42 9.47
N VAL A 330 0.68 23.66 9.22
CA VAL A 330 -0.15 24.86 9.46
C VAL A 330 -1.46 24.82 8.68
N GLU A 331 -1.44 24.32 7.44
CA GLU A 331 -2.62 24.31 6.59
C GLU A 331 -3.61 23.23 7.02
N ILE A 332 -3.13 22.03 7.36
CA ILE A 332 -4.00 21.00 7.92
C ILE A 332 -4.58 21.43 9.28
N VAL A 333 -3.78 22.07 10.14
CA VAL A 333 -4.28 22.64 11.40
C VAL A 333 -5.38 23.67 11.14
N ARG A 334 -5.18 24.57 10.17
CA ARG A 334 -6.19 25.56 9.76
C ARG A 334 -7.48 24.87 9.34
N LEU A 335 -7.39 23.89 8.45
CA LEU A 335 -8.55 23.17 7.91
C LEU A 335 -9.34 22.44 8.99
N LEU A 336 -8.66 21.75 9.90
CA LEU A 336 -9.31 21.04 11.00
C LEU A 336 -10.06 22.01 11.92
N LEU A 337 -9.46 23.15 12.27
CA LEU A 337 -10.09 24.18 13.09
C LEU A 337 -11.29 24.84 12.40
N GLU A 338 -11.22 25.05 11.08
CA GLU A 338 -12.33 25.59 10.28
C GLU A 338 -13.52 24.62 10.21
N HIS A 339 -13.28 23.32 10.36
CA HIS A 339 -14.31 22.28 10.43
C HIS A 339 -14.67 21.87 11.86
N GLY A 340 -14.36 22.72 12.85
CA GLY A 340 -14.86 22.57 14.21
C GLY A 340 -14.09 21.62 15.13
N ALA A 341 -12.85 21.24 14.78
CA ALA A 341 -12.00 20.46 15.69
C ALA A 341 -11.82 21.16 17.05
N ASP A 342 -11.95 20.43 18.16
CA ASP A 342 -11.73 20.99 19.48
C ASP A 342 -10.26 21.39 19.66
N ILE A 343 -10.00 22.69 19.67
CA ILE A 343 -8.68 23.29 19.83
C ILE A 343 -7.99 22.90 21.14
N ASN A 344 -8.78 22.53 22.16
CA ASN A 344 -8.34 22.14 23.49
C ASN A 344 -8.58 20.65 23.77
N ALA A 345 -8.81 19.85 22.71
CA ALA A 345 -8.97 18.41 22.83
C ALA A 345 -7.82 17.83 23.66
N LYS A 346 -8.12 16.84 24.50
CA LYS A 346 -7.15 16.20 25.39
C LYS A 346 -6.91 14.77 24.93
N ALA A 347 -5.70 14.50 24.47
CA ALA A 347 -5.23 13.15 24.18
C ALA A 347 -4.67 12.47 25.43
N ILE A 348 -3.91 11.38 25.22
CA ILE A 348 -3.13 10.67 26.24
C ILE A 348 -2.28 11.66 27.05
N ALA A 349 -2.18 11.44 28.36
CA ALA A 349 -1.51 12.34 29.30
C ALA A 349 -2.11 13.75 29.37
N ARG A 350 -3.36 13.94 28.93
CA ARG A 350 -4.06 15.25 28.88
C ARG A 350 -3.30 16.30 28.06
N LEU A 351 -2.50 15.87 27.10
CA LEU A 351 -1.81 16.75 26.17
C LEU A 351 -2.84 17.33 25.20
N THR A 352 -2.74 18.63 24.95
CA THR A 352 -3.55 19.35 23.95
C THR A 352 -2.75 19.55 22.66
N PRO A 353 -3.39 19.91 21.53
CA PRO A 353 -2.66 20.23 20.30
C PRO A 353 -1.56 21.29 20.50
N LEU A 354 -1.80 22.28 21.37
CA LEU A 354 -0.81 23.29 21.73
C LEU A 354 0.41 22.68 22.43
N HIS A 355 0.24 21.72 23.33
CA HIS A 355 1.39 21.03 23.95
C HIS A 355 2.25 20.33 22.87
N HIS A 356 1.62 19.62 21.93
CA HIS A 356 2.34 18.94 20.84
C HIS A 356 3.10 19.91 19.93
N ALA A 357 2.48 21.04 19.54
CA ALA A 357 3.13 22.06 18.72
C ALA A 357 4.36 22.66 19.44
N VAL A 358 4.25 22.93 20.74
CA VAL A 358 5.34 23.47 21.57
C VAL A 358 6.48 22.47 21.73
N MET A 359 6.17 21.21 22.09
CA MET A 359 7.18 20.14 22.25
C MET A 359 8.05 19.98 20.99
N ASN A 360 7.41 20.08 19.82
CA ASN A 360 8.07 19.89 18.51
C ASN A 360 8.60 21.19 17.87
N ASN A 361 8.51 22.33 18.55
CA ASN A 361 9.00 23.63 18.09
C ASN A 361 8.35 24.18 16.80
N HIS A 362 7.03 24.00 16.66
CA HIS A 362 6.29 24.48 15.49
C HIS A 362 5.71 25.87 15.71
N GLU A 363 6.55 26.89 15.63
CA GLU A 363 6.22 28.30 15.90
C GLU A 363 4.96 28.79 15.16
N HIS A 364 4.84 28.52 13.86
CA HIS A 364 3.68 28.95 13.07
C HIS A 364 2.37 28.27 13.51
N VAL A 365 2.44 26.99 13.89
CA VAL A 365 1.27 26.27 14.43
C VAL A 365 0.91 26.82 15.81
N VAL A 366 1.90 27.08 16.67
CA VAL A 366 1.68 27.73 17.97
C VAL A 366 0.97 29.06 17.77
N SER A 367 1.49 29.94 16.91
CA SER A 367 0.87 31.23 16.61
C SER A 367 -0.56 31.07 16.11
N LEU A 368 -0.83 30.11 15.22
CA LEU A 368 -2.18 29.84 14.71
C LEU A 368 -3.13 29.35 15.81
N LEU A 369 -2.70 28.40 16.64
CA LEU A 369 -3.50 27.88 17.76
C LEU A 369 -3.81 28.97 18.79
N LEU A 370 -2.82 29.79 19.15
CA LEU A 370 -3.02 30.93 20.05
C LEU A 370 -3.98 31.96 19.47
N ALA A 371 -3.82 32.31 18.20
CA ALA A 371 -4.72 33.24 17.50
C ALA A 371 -6.17 32.74 17.41
N ARG A 372 -6.36 31.41 17.46
CA ARG A 372 -7.68 30.74 17.46
C ARG A 372 -8.19 30.42 18.86
N GLY A 373 -7.53 30.90 19.92
CA GLY A 373 -8.02 30.80 21.30
C GLY A 373 -7.64 29.53 22.06
N ALA A 374 -6.54 28.85 21.69
CA ALA A 374 -6.04 27.70 22.45
C ALA A 374 -5.74 28.08 23.91
N ASP A 375 -6.18 27.25 24.86
CA ASP A 375 -5.99 27.49 26.29
C ASP A 375 -4.53 27.24 26.71
N ILE A 376 -3.84 28.34 27.02
CA ILE A 376 -2.46 28.36 27.51
C ILE A 376 -2.32 27.90 28.97
N ARG A 377 -3.42 27.69 29.68
CA ARG A 377 -3.45 27.26 31.09
C ARG A 377 -3.75 25.78 31.28
N CYS A 378 -4.10 25.08 30.20
CA CYS A 378 -4.24 23.63 30.21
C CYS A 378 -2.98 22.96 30.76
N GLN A 379 -3.18 21.98 31.64
CA GLN A 379 -2.11 21.18 32.22
C GLN A 379 -2.22 19.73 31.76
N ASN A 380 -1.07 19.17 31.38
CA ASN A 380 -0.92 17.73 31.17
C ASN A 380 -0.95 16.96 32.52
N THR A 381 -0.82 15.64 32.49
CA THR A 381 -0.80 14.80 33.72
C THR A 381 0.37 15.09 34.66
N TYR A 382 1.42 15.77 34.18
CA TYR A 382 2.57 16.20 34.98
C TYR A 382 2.41 17.60 35.57
N GLY A 383 1.24 18.24 35.37
CA GLY A 383 0.99 19.61 35.81
C GLY A 383 1.66 20.68 34.95
N GLN A 384 2.32 20.29 33.85
CA GLN A 384 3.03 21.22 32.97
C GLN A 384 2.05 21.91 32.03
N LYS A 385 2.18 23.23 31.93
CA LYS A 385 1.52 24.06 30.92
C LYS A 385 2.33 24.06 29.63
N PRO A 386 1.76 24.47 28.48
CA PRO A 386 2.52 24.67 27.26
C PRO A 386 3.74 25.58 27.44
N LEU A 387 3.64 26.64 28.26
CA LEU A 387 4.76 27.52 28.57
C LEU A 387 5.90 26.79 29.32
N ASP A 388 5.57 25.92 30.28
CA ASP A 388 6.57 25.17 31.05
C ASP A 388 7.36 24.21 30.15
N ILE A 389 6.69 23.61 29.17
CA ILE A 389 7.32 22.79 28.12
C ILE A 389 8.22 23.64 27.22
N ALA A 390 7.77 24.83 26.80
CA ALA A 390 8.58 25.71 25.96
C ALA A 390 9.90 26.09 26.65
N ILE A 391 9.83 26.38 27.96
CA ILE A 391 11.00 26.73 28.79
C ILE A 391 11.92 25.51 28.96
N SER A 392 11.38 24.34 29.34
CA SER A 392 12.19 23.14 29.59
C SER A 392 12.92 22.66 28.33
N HIS A 393 12.30 22.81 27.15
CA HIS A 393 12.89 22.48 25.86
C HIS A 393 13.70 23.63 25.23
N LYS A 394 13.90 24.75 25.93
CA LYS A 394 14.68 25.92 25.47
C LYS A 394 14.16 26.53 24.16
N ARG A 395 12.84 26.60 23.98
CA ARG A 395 12.17 27.13 22.77
C ARG A 395 11.87 28.63 22.91
N GLN A 396 12.91 29.47 22.91
CA GLN A 396 12.79 30.90 23.23
C GLN A 396 11.74 31.64 22.39
N ARG A 397 11.73 31.41 21.07
CA ARG A 397 10.73 32.04 20.18
C ARG A 397 9.30 31.69 20.55
N ILE A 398 9.05 30.46 20.99
CA ILE A 398 7.73 30.02 21.44
C ILE A 398 7.38 30.61 22.81
N VAL A 399 8.36 30.76 23.70
CA VAL A 399 8.18 31.48 24.97
C VAL A 399 7.74 32.92 24.70
N ASP A 400 8.33 33.57 23.70
CA ASP A 400 7.97 34.94 23.31
C ASP A 400 6.58 35.03 22.66
N LEU A 401 6.14 33.96 21.97
CA LEU A 401 4.81 33.87 21.34
C LEU A 401 3.67 33.61 22.34
N ILE A 402 3.90 32.90 23.44
CA ILE A 402 2.86 32.60 24.43
C ILE A 402 2.70 33.81 25.36
N PRO A 403 1.61 34.60 25.27
CA PRO A 403 1.42 35.77 26.11
C PRO A 403 1.42 35.37 27.58
N GLY A 404 2.23 36.11 28.34
CA GLY A 404 2.76 35.68 29.63
C GLY A 404 1.75 35.19 30.67
N GLN A 405 2.18 34.18 31.42
CA GLN A 405 2.43 34.44 32.82
C GLN A 405 3.92 34.75 32.97
N ARG A 406 4.36 35.94 32.53
CA ARG A 406 5.33 36.62 33.39
C ARG A 406 4.55 36.83 34.68
N GLN A 407 4.66 35.91 35.64
CA GLN A 407 4.59 36.35 37.02
C GLN A 407 5.57 37.50 37.03
N SER A 408 5.06 38.73 37.13
CA SER A 408 5.84 39.95 37.33
C SER A 408 7.07 39.53 38.11
N SER A 409 8.23 39.51 37.44
CA SER A 409 9.43 39.06 38.12
C SER A 409 9.58 39.98 39.35
N PRO A 410 10.17 39.51 40.46
CA PRO A 410 10.44 40.41 41.59
C PRO A 410 11.14 41.71 41.13
N LEU A 411 11.93 41.63 40.04
CA LEU A 411 12.56 42.75 39.35
C LEU A 411 11.57 43.69 38.63
N ASP A 412 10.54 43.18 37.96
CA ASP A 412 9.50 44.03 37.33
C ASP A 412 8.66 44.76 38.39
N LYS A 413 8.37 44.11 39.53
CA LYS A 413 7.72 44.75 40.69
C LYS A 413 8.63 45.81 41.33
N LEU A 414 9.93 45.53 41.42
CA LEU A 414 10.92 46.49 41.94
C LEU A 414 11.03 47.72 41.02
N GLY A 415 11.05 47.51 39.69
CA GLY A 415 11.10 48.58 38.70
C GLY A 415 9.87 49.50 38.77
N ALA A 416 8.67 48.92 38.92
CA ALA A 416 7.45 49.69 39.12
C ALA A 416 7.44 50.46 40.45
N ALA A 417 7.93 49.85 41.53
CA ALA A 417 8.05 50.51 42.84
C ALA A 417 9.07 51.66 42.84
N LEU A 418 10.24 51.47 42.20
CA LEU A 418 11.27 52.50 42.05
C LEU A 418 10.79 53.67 41.19
N ASN A 419 10.08 53.41 40.09
CA ASN A 419 9.49 54.47 39.28
C ASN A 419 8.39 55.24 40.01
N GLY A 420 7.59 54.57 40.85
CA GLY A 420 6.63 55.24 41.74
C GLY A 420 7.32 56.16 42.76
N PHE A 421 8.44 55.72 43.34
CA PHE A 421 9.22 56.48 44.32
C PHE A 421 9.93 57.69 43.70
N LEU A 422 10.50 57.52 42.50
CA LEU A 422 11.17 58.60 41.76
C LEU A 422 10.18 59.67 41.28
N ASN A 423 8.95 59.27 40.95
CA ASN A 423 7.92 60.21 40.52
C ASN A 423 7.20 60.92 41.68
N SER A 424 7.29 60.41 42.91
CA SER A 424 6.74 61.06 44.11
C SER A 424 7.74 61.99 44.81
N THR A 425 9.00 62.02 44.36
CA THR A 425 10.09 62.84 44.92
C THR A 425 10.51 63.99 43.99
N ARG A 426 9.80 64.18 42.88
CA ARG A 426 9.72 65.44 42.12
C ARG A 426 8.45 66.18 42.51
#